data_AF-A0A3D1KG50-F1
#
_entry.id   AF-A0A3D1KG50-F1
#
_cell.length_a   1.000
_cell.length_b   1.000
_cell.length_c   1.000
_cell.angle_alpha   90.00
_cell.angle_beta   90.00
_cell.angle_gamma   90.00
#
_symmetry.space_group_name_H-M   'P 1'
#
loop_
_entity.id
_entity.type
_entity.pdbx_description
1 polymer ?
#
loop_
_entity_poly.entity_id
_entity_poly.type
_entity_poly.pdbx_seq_one_letter_code
_entity_poly.pdbx_strand_id
1 'polypeptide(L)'
;MRRLPVYILIDTSGSMKGEPIESVKVGLDAMISSLRQDPFALESASISIITYDKNVECLVPLTPLEDLQLPEIKTPESGPTHMGAALQMLCQQIDKEVQLSTVEHKGDWMPLLFLLTDGKPSDIQLYNEMIQEVKKRKFASVVACAAGMSAKPEPLKQLTEQVYMLDTIDSSSFKQFFKWVSTSIGVGNRSIGSTEDLVLPPPPSEVNRVC
;
A
#
# COMPACT_ATOMS: atom_id res chain seq x y z
N MET A 1 10.93 -13.05 -16.50
CA MET A 1 10.25 -11.74 -16.48
C MET A 1 10.35 -11.20 -15.07
N ARG A 2 10.53 -9.89 -14.86
CA ARG A 2 10.67 -9.33 -13.51
C ARG A 2 9.30 -9.08 -12.91
N ARG A 3 9.09 -9.45 -11.64
CA ARG A 3 7.84 -9.17 -10.93
C ARG A 3 7.93 -7.81 -10.25
N LEU A 4 6.80 -7.11 -10.16
CA LEU A 4 6.63 -5.89 -9.39
C LEU A 4 5.85 -6.22 -8.12
N PRO A 5 6.53 -6.25 -6.96
CA PRO A 5 5.86 -6.50 -5.70
C PRO A 5 5.08 -5.27 -5.22
N VAL A 6 3.81 -5.45 -4.88
CA VAL A 6 2.93 -4.42 -4.34
C VAL A 6 2.40 -4.90 -2.99
N TYR A 7 2.71 -4.19 -1.92
CA TYR A 7 2.26 -4.50 -0.57
C TYR A 7 1.18 -3.50 -0.14
N ILE A 8 0.05 -4.01 0.31
CA ILE A 8 -1.08 -3.22 0.77
C ILE A 8 -1.34 -3.56 2.23
N LEU A 9 -1.11 -2.59 3.10
CA LEU A 9 -1.41 -2.66 4.53
C LEU A 9 -2.77 -2.00 4.75
N ILE A 10 -3.71 -2.74 5.33
CA ILE A 10 -5.08 -2.32 5.54
C ILE A 10 -5.39 -2.33 7.03
N ASP A 11 -5.70 -1.16 7.57
CA ASP A 11 -6.20 -1.02 8.92
C ASP A 11 -7.62 -1.59 9.03
N THR A 12 -7.79 -2.56 9.92
CA THR A 12 -9.09 -3.18 10.23
C THR A 12 -9.59 -2.83 11.63
N SER A 13 -8.97 -1.85 12.29
CA SER A 13 -9.34 -1.45 13.64
C SER A 13 -10.77 -0.91 13.75
N GLY A 14 -11.27 -0.80 14.98
CA GLY A 14 -12.69 -0.45 15.23
C GLY A 14 -13.14 0.88 14.63
N SER A 15 -12.21 1.83 14.40
CA SER A 15 -12.50 3.12 13.75
C SER A 15 -12.71 3.01 12.23
N MET A 16 -12.20 1.95 11.61
CA MET A 16 -12.43 1.65 10.19
C MET A 16 -13.80 0.99 9.94
N LYS A 17 -14.55 0.65 11.00
CA LYS A 17 -15.86 0.01 10.90
C LYS A 17 -16.89 0.91 10.23
N GLY A 18 -17.67 0.33 9.32
CA GLY A 18 -18.74 1.02 8.60
C GLY A 18 -18.25 1.53 7.24
N GLU A 19 -18.46 2.81 6.97
CA GLU A 19 -18.16 3.42 5.67
C GLU A 19 -16.68 3.34 5.24
N PRO A 20 -15.67 3.54 6.14
CA PRO A 20 -14.27 3.54 5.72
C PRO A 20 -13.81 2.21 5.13
N ILE A 21 -14.13 1.07 5.77
CA ILE A 21 -13.74 -0.24 5.27
C ILE A 21 -14.47 -0.61 3.97
N GLU A 22 -15.74 -0.23 3.82
CA GLU A 22 -16.48 -0.50 2.58
C GLU A 22 -15.90 0.30 1.40
N SER A 23 -15.53 1.55 1.62
CA SER A 23 -14.81 2.36 0.62
C SER A 23 -13.46 1.74 0.25
N VAL A 24 -12.71 1.23 1.23
CA VAL A 24 -11.46 0.49 0.97
C VAL A 24 -11.69 -0.75 0.13
N LYS A 25 -12.72 -1.56 0.42
CA LYS A 25 -13.06 -2.77 -0.35
C LYS A 25 -13.43 -2.45 -1.79
N VAL A 26 -14.34 -1.49 -2.00
CA VAL A 26 -14.76 -1.06 -3.34
C VAL A 26 -13.58 -0.55 -4.15
N GLY A 27 -12.71 0.20 -3.49
CA GLY A 27 -11.48 0.71 -4.06
C GLY A 27 -10.45 -0.32 -4.46
N LEU A 28 -10.22 -1.30 -3.58
CA LEU A 28 -9.32 -2.42 -3.80
C LEU A 28 -9.81 -3.28 -4.97
N ASP A 29 -11.12 -3.55 -5.04
CA ASP A 29 -11.74 -4.25 -6.17
C ASP A 29 -11.56 -3.48 -7.49
N ALA A 30 -11.77 -2.17 -7.46
CA ALA A 30 -11.58 -1.31 -8.62
C ALA A 30 -10.10 -1.26 -9.07
N MET A 31 -9.15 -1.24 -8.14
CA MET A 31 -7.72 -1.32 -8.43
C MET A 31 -7.39 -2.61 -9.17
N ILE A 32 -7.76 -3.75 -8.59
CA ILE A 32 -7.43 -5.07 -9.13
C ILE A 32 -8.09 -5.26 -10.49
N SER A 33 -9.35 -4.83 -10.63
CA SER A 33 -10.05 -4.83 -11.91
C SER A 33 -9.33 -3.98 -12.97
N SER A 34 -8.82 -2.80 -12.59
CA SER A 34 -8.06 -1.94 -13.51
C SER A 34 -6.71 -2.53 -13.88
N LEU A 35 -5.98 -3.12 -12.93
CA LEU A 35 -4.69 -3.74 -13.18
C LEU A 35 -4.84 -4.98 -14.08
N ARG A 36 -5.91 -5.76 -13.91
CA ARG A 36 -6.19 -6.92 -14.77
C ARG A 36 -6.50 -6.56 -16.23
N GLN A 37 -6.96 -5.33 -16.48
CA GLN A 37 -7.18 -4.83 -17.83
C GLN A 37 -5.90 -4.39 -18.53
N ASP A 38 -4.82 -4.15 -17.79
CA ASP A 38 -3.51 -3.81 -18.33
C ASP A 38 -2.68 -5.11 -18.52
N PRO A 39 -2.40 -5.53 -19.77
CA PRO A 39 -1.63 -6.75 -20.03
C PRO A 39 -0.26 -6.74 -19.35
N PHE A 40 0.38 -5.58 -19.27
CA PHE A 40 1.69 -5.46 -18.66
C PHE A 40 1.61 -5.67 -17.14
N ALA A 41 0.63 -5.05 -16.49
CA ALA A 41 0.43 -5.22 -15.05
C ALA A 41 -0.04 -6.64 -14.70
N LEU A 42 -0.87 -7.26 -15.54
CA LEU A 42 -1.31 -8.64 -15.36
C LEU A 42 -0.15 -9.64 -15.29
N GLU A 43 0.83 -9.51 -16.17
CA GLU A 43 1.99 -10.42 -16.22
C GLU A 43 3.10 -10.09 -15.22
N SER A 44 3.14 -8.86 -14.68
CA SER A 44 4.26 -8.39 -13.85
C SER A 44 3.89 -8.12 -12.40
N ALA A 45 2.67 -7.71 -12.09
CA ALA A 45 2.29 -7.33 -10.73
C ALA A 45 2.08 -8.56 -9.84
N SER A 46 2.65 -8.52 -8.65
CA SER A 46 2.33 -9.47 -7.57
C SER A 46 1.91 -8.67 -6.35
N ILE A 47 0.76 -9.01 -5.77
CA ILE A 47 0.13 -8.24 -4.70
C ILE A 47 0.16 -9.05 -3.40
N SER A 48 0.56 -8.42 -2.32
CA SER A 48 0.40 -8.90 -0.95
C SER A 48 -0.56 -7.99 -0.19
N ILE A 49 -1.47 -8.59 0.58
CA ILE A 49 -2.42 -7.88 1.43
C ILE A 49 -2.18 -8.29 2.88
N ILE A 50 -1.88 -7.30 3.71
CA ILE A 50 -1.69 -7.45 5.15
C ILE A 50 -2.76 -6.62 5.85
N THR A 51 -3.58 -7.23 6.69
CA THR A 51 -4.51 -6.52 7.55
C THR A 51 -3.94 -6.40 8.95
N TYR A 52 -4.27 -5.30 9.62
CA TYR A 52 -3.82 -5.10 10.98
C TYR A 52 -4.84 -4.35 11.84
N ASP A 53 -4.97 -4.84 13.06
CA ASP A 53 -5.71 -4.22 14.16
C ASP A 53 -4.95 -4.48 15.47
N LYS A 54 -5.52 -5.24 16.41
CA LYS A 54 -4.81 -5.84 17.55
C LYS A 54 -3.90 -6.99 17.13
N ASN A 55 -4.25 -7.65 16.03
CA ASN A 55 -3.47 -8.71 15.43
C ASN A 55 -3.05 -8.26 14.04
N VAL A 56 -1.91 -8.73 13.58
CA VAL A 56 -1.44 -8.47 12.22
C VAL A 56 -1.49 -9.79 11.48
N GLU A 57 -2.18 -9.81 10.34
CA GLU A 57 -2.40 -11.01 9.55
C GLU A 57 -2.07 -10.74 8.08
N CYS A 58 -1.28 -11.62 7.47
CA CYS A 58 -1.07 -11.61 6.03
C CYS A 58 -2.21 -12.42 5.40
N LEU A 59 -3.24 -11.71 4.91
CA LEU A 59 -4.40 -12.35 4.27
C LEU A 59 -4.04 -12.93 2.90
N VAL A 60 -3.17 -12.22 2.17
CA VAL A 60 -2.66 -12.67 0.87
C VAL A 60 -1.15 -12.50 0.87
N PRO A 61 -0.37 -13.60 0.76
CA PRO A 61 1.06 -13.51 0.50
C PRO A 61 1.31 -12.92 -0.88
N LEU A 62 2.56 -12.62 -1.25
CA LEU A 62 2.88 -12.04 -2.55
C LEU A 62 2.44 -12.96 -3.71
N THR A 63 1.27 -12.66 -4.28
CA THR A 63 0.57 -13.52 -5.24
C THR A 63 0.47 -12.81 -6.59
N PRO A 64 0.77 -13.49 -7.71
CA PRO A 64 0.56 -12.94 -9.04
C PRO A 64 -0.87 -12.41 -9.24
N LEU A 65 -1.02 -11.29 -9.94
CA LEU A 65 -2.32 -10.65 -10.14
C LEU A 65 -3.35 -11.55 -10.85
N GLU A 66 -2.89 -12.44 -11.73
CA GLU A 66 -3.70 -13.43 -12.42
C GLU A 66 -4.38 -14.42 -11.45
N ASP A 67 -3.67 -14.81 -10.39
CA ASP A 67 -4.11 -15.78 -9.38
C ASP A 67 -4.76 -15.13 -8.15
N LEU A 68 -4.63 -13.81 -8.02
CA LEU A 68 -5.06 -13.07 -6.84
C LEU A 68 -6.58 -13.21 -6.62
N GLN A 69 -6.98 -13.75 -5.48
CA GLN A 69 -8.37 -13.71 -5.04
C GLN A 69 -8.50 -12.78 -3.86
N LEU A 70 -9.43 -11.84 -3.94
CA LEU A 70 -9.66 -10.90 -2.84
C LEU A 70 -10.33 -11.61 -1.66
N PRO A 71 -9.67 -11.67 -0.49
CA PRO A 71 -10.29 -12.24 0.70
C PRO A 71 -11.36 -11.30 1.25
N GLU A 72 -12.28 -11.86 2.02
CA GLU A 72 -13.25 -11.06 2.77
C GLU A 72 -12.53 -10.32 3.90
N ILE A 73 -12.45 -8.99 3.81
CA ILE A 73 -11.85 -8.15 4.86
C ILE A 73 -12.92 -7.88 5.94
N LYS A 74 -12.64 -8.31 7.17
CA LYS A 74 -13.52 -8.14 8.33
C LYS A 74 -12.88 -7.18 9.32
N THR A 75 -13.71 -6.35 9.96
CA THR A 75 -13.29 -5.48 11.05
C THR A 75 -13.82 -6.01 12.38
N PRO A 76 -12.98 -6.28 13.38
CA PRO A 76 -13.45 -6.59 14.74
C PRO A 76 -14.22 -5.41 15.36
N GLU A 77 -14.98 -5.68 16.43
CA GLU A 77 -15.82 -4.67 17.07
C GLU A 77 -15.05 -3.50 17.68
N SER A 78 -13.88 -3.77 18.27
CA SER A 78 -12.92 -2.74 18.69
C SER A 78 -11.56 -3.38 18.98
N GLY A 79 -10.50 -2.58 18.90
CA GLY A 79 -9.16 -3.02 19.23
C GLY A 79 -8.14 -1.90 19.02
N PRO A 80 -6.95 -2.01 19.63
CA PRO A 80 -5.83 -1.15 19.30
C PRO A 80 -5.41 -1.31 17.84
N THR A 81 -4.63 -0.36 17.34
CA THR A 81 -4.08 -0.36 15.98
C THR A 81 -2.57 -0.57 16.05
N HIS A 82 -2.11 -1.81 15.86
CA HIS A 82 -0.69 -2.19 15.94
C HIS A 82 0.02 -2.00 14.59
N MET A 83 0.16 -0.74 14.21
CA MET A 83 0.78 -0.33 12.94
C MET A 83 2.29 -0.63 12.92
N GLY A 84 2.99 -0.52 14.04
CA GLY A 84 4.40 -0.89 14.13
C GLY A 84 4.61 -2.39 13.87
N ALA A 85 3.77 -3.24 14.45
CA ALA A 85 3.77 -4.68 14.16
C ALA A 85 3.43 -4.97 12.70
N ALA A 86 2.54 -4.18 12.08
CA ALA A 86 2.23 -4.30 10.65
C ALA A 86 3.44 -4.00 9.77
N LEU A 87 4.18 -2.92 10.07
CA LEU A 87 5.43 -2.60 9.39
C LEU A 87 6.52 -3.66 9.63
N GLN A 88 6.55 -4.26 10.82
CA GLN A 88 7.46 -5.36 11.11
C GLN A 88 7.17 -6.59 10.25
N MET A 89 5.90 -7.01 10.15
CA MET A 89 5.52 -8.12 9.28
C MET A 89 5.78 -7.79 7.81
N LEU A 90 5.50 -6.57 7.36
CA LEU A 90 5.84 -6.12 6.02
C LEU A 90 7.33 -6.32 5.71
N CYS A 91 8.21 -5.85 6.60
CA CYS A 91 9.66 -6.04 6.44
C CYS A 91 10.03 -7.53 6.33
N GLN A 92 9.43 -8.38 7.16
CA GLN A 92 9.66 -9.83 7.11
C GLN A 92 9.19 -10.47 5.79
N GLN A 93 8.02 -10.06 5.27
CA GLN A 93 7.52 -10.56 3.99
C GLN A 93 8.41 -10.11 2.84
N ILE A 94 8.83 -8.84 2.83
CA ILE A 94 9.74 -8.32 1.81
C ILE A 94 11.06 -9.08 1.78
N ASP A 95 11.66 -9.27 2.95
CA ASP A 95 12.95 -9.95 3.07
C ASP A 95 12.85 -11.43 2.64
N LYS A 96 11.65 -12.02 2.70
CA LYS A 96 11.36 -13.40 2.30
C LYS A 96 10.98 -13.55 0.83
N GLU A 97 10.20 -12.62 0.29
CA GLU A 97 9.48 -12.79 -0.98
C GLU A 97 10.12 -11.99 -2.14
N VAL A 98 10.79 -10.87 -1.86
CA VAL A 98 11.39 -9.99 -2.86
C VAL A 98 12.81 -10.43 -3.18
N GLN A 99 13.06 -10.73 -4.45
CA GLN A 99 14.38 -11.14 -4.93
C GLN A 99 15.16 -9.92 -5.41
N LEU A 100 16.27 -9.59 -4.73
CA LEU A 100 17.14 -8.51 -5.16
C LEU A 100 17.91 -8.89 -6.43
N SER A 101 18.17 -7.89 -7.30
CA SER A 101 19.02 -8.11 -8.48
C SER A 101 20.46 -8.39 -8.07
N THR A 102 21.07 -9.41 -8.70
CA THR A 102 22.48 -9.73 -8.59
C THR A 102 23.20 -9.43 -9.91
N VAL A 103 24.53 -9.57 -9.94
CA VAL A 103 25.32 -9.40 -11.17
C VAL A 103 24.91 -10.40 -12.25
N GLU A 104 24.47 -11.58 -11.85
CA GLU A 104 24.15 -12.71 -12.74
C GLU A 104 22.64 -12.83 -13.01
N HIS A 105 21.78 -12.36 -12.11
CA HIS A 105 20.33 -12.49 -12.22
C HIS A 105 19.58 -11.17 -12.01
N LYS A 106 18.68 -10.87 -12.94
CA LYS A 106 17.74 -9.75 -12.81
C LYS A 106 16.62 -10.14 -11.85
N GLY A 107 16.72 -9.65 -10.61
CA GLY A 107 15.68 -9.82 -9.58
C GLY A 107 14.44 -8.96 -9.85
N ASP A 108 13.56 -8.92 -8.84
CA ASP A 108 12.30 -8.18 -8.86
C ASP A 108 12.52 -6.66 -8.95
N TRP A 109 11.48 -5.96 -9.37
CA TRP A 109 11.43 -4.50 -9.28
C TRP A 109 11.37 -4.05 -7.83
N MET A 110 11.71 -2.77 -7.59
CA MET A 110 11.57 -2.18 -6.26
C MET A 110 10.10 -2.24 -5.82
N PRO A 111 9.82 -2.71 -4.58
CA PRO A 111 8.46 -2.86 -4.11
C PRO A 111 7.75 -1.51 -3.95
N LEU A 112 6.42 -1.56 -4.02
CA LEU A 112 5.53 -0.46 -3.67
C LEU A 112 4.81 -0.77 -2.37
N LEU A 113 4.63 0.23 -1.52
CA LEU A 113 3.91 0.11 -0.25
C LEU A 113 2.72 1.07 -0.24
N PHE A 114 1.52 0.53 -0.01
CA PHE A 114 0.30 1.28 0.27
C PHE A 114 -0.13 1.01 1.71
N LEU A 115 -0.32 2.08 2.48
CA LEU A 115 -0.82 2.02 3.86
C LEU A 115 -2.19 2.70 3.92
N LEU A 116 -3.24 1.97 4.22
CA LEU A 116 -4.62 2.45 4.34
C LEU A 116 -5.02 2.45 5.81
N THR A 117 -5.24 3.62 6.42
CA THR A 117 -5.44 3.73 7.88
C THR A 117 -6.07 5.06 8.27
N ASP A 118 -6.72 5.14 9.42
CA ASP A 118 -7.13 6.40 10.03
C ASP A 118 -5.99 7.10 10.82
N GLY A 119 -4.79 6.49 10.86
CA GLY A 119 -3.54 7.20 11.14
C GLY A 119 -3.07 7.19 12.60
N LYS A 120 -3.68 6.42 13.51
CA LYS A 120 -3.23 6.40 14.93
C LYS A 120 -2.55 5.08 15.33
N PRO A 121 -1.21 4.99 15.28
CA PRO A 121 -0.50 3.84 15.83
C PRO A 121 -0.67 3.77 17.36
N SER A 122 -0.96 2.57 17.88
CA SER A 122 -1.05 2.31 19.32
C SER A 122 0.28 1.82 19.90
N ASP A 123 1.16 1.26 19.07
CA ASP A 123 2.46 0.70 19.39
C ASP A 123 3.61 1.62 18.96
N ILE A 124 3.57 2.87 19.46
CA ILE A 124 4.41 3.99 19.01
C ILE A 124 5.92 3.66 19.02
N GLN A 125 6.41 2.95 20.05
CA GLN A 125 7.82 2.58 20.15
C GLN A 125 8.24 1.69 18.97
N LEU A 126 7.49 0.62 18.71
CA LEU A 126 7.74 -0.30 17.61
C LEU A 126 7.53 0.40 16.25
N TYR A 127 6.52 1.26 16.14
CA TYR A 127 6.28 2.06 14.95
C TYR A 127 7.49 2.93 14.58
N ASN A 128 8.06 3.67 15.55
CA ASN A 128 9.23 4.52 15.32
C ASN A 128 10.46 3.71 14.90
N GLU A 129 10.68 2.54 15.51
CA GLU A 129 11.75 1.62 15.14
C GLU A 129 11.55 1.09 13.71
N MET A 130 10.34 0.66 13.38
CA MET A 130 10.03 0.06 12.07
C MET A 130 9.99 1.07 10.93
N ILE A 131 9.69 2.35 11.17
CA ILE A 131 9.87 3.39 10.14
C ILE A 131 11.32 3.38 9.61
N GLN A 132 12.31 3.26 10.51
CA GLN A 132 13.71 3.24 10.09
C GLN A 132 14.04 1.98 9.30
N GLU A 133 13.46 0.84 9.70
CA GLU A 133 13.62 -0.43 8.98
C GLU A 133 12.97 -0.41 7.59
N VAL A 134 11.78 0.17 7.46
CA VAL A 134 11.11 0.36 6.16
C VAL A 134 11.95 1.25 5.25
N LYS A 135 12.52 2.35 5.77
CA LYS A 135 13.40 3.25 5.01
C LYS A 135 14.71 2.60 4.55
N LYS A 136 15.19 1.55 5.24
CA LYS A 136 16.35 0.76 4.78
C LYS A 136 16.02 -0.14 3.58
N ARG A 137 14.75 -0.49 3.40
CA ARG A 137 14.28 -1.29 2.27
C ARG A 137 14.02 -0.37 1.08
N LYS A 138 14.49 -0.77 -0.11
CA LYS A 138 14.47 0.06 -1.32
C LYS A 138 13.09 0.04 -1.98
N PHE A 139 12.11 0.70 -1.37
CA PHE A 139 10.82 0.92 -1.99
C PHE A 139 10.94 1.94 -3.13
N ALA A 140 10.22 1.70 -4.23
CA ALA A 140 10.06 2.70 -5.28
C ALA A 140 9.18 3.86 -4.80
N SER A 141 8.17 3.55 -3.98
CA SER A 141 7.28 4.53 -3.39
C SER A 141 6.59 3.91 -2.17
N VAL A 142 6.38 4.76 -1.15
CA VAL A 142 5.59 4.45 0.03
C VAL A 142 4.47 5.47 0.07
N VAL A 143 3.22 5.03 -0.01
CA VAL A 143 2.05 5.88 -0.04
C VAL A 143 1.18 5.58 1.15
N ALA A 144 0.80 6.61 1.90
CA ALA A 144 -0.10 6.50 3.03
C ALA A 144 -1.42 7.22 2.72
N CYS A 145 -2.54 6.54 2.94
CA CYS A 145 -3.87 7.08 2.78
C CYS A 145 -4.56 7.12 4.13
N ALA A 146 -4.85 8.34 4.57
CA ALA A 146 -5.58 8.66 5.78
C ALA A 146 -7.09 8.54 5.52
N ALA A 147 -7.75 7.56 6.14
CA ALA A 147 -9.16 7.24 5.92
C ALA A 147 -10.07 7.85 6.99
N GLY A 148 -11.00 8.71 6.57
CA GLY A 148 -12.08 9.25 7.40
C GLY A 148 -11.78 10.62 8.03
N MET A 149 -12.85 11.33 8.43
CA MET A 149 -12.77 12.72 8.90
C MET A 149 -11.93 12.92 10.18
N SER A 150 -11.69 11.85 10.95
CA SER A 150 -10.87 11.90 12.17
C SER A 150 -9.43 11.43 11.95
N ALA A 151 -9.04 11.22 10.69
CA ALA A 151 -7.74 10.66 10.39
C ALA A 151 -6.61 11.64 10.75
N LYS A 152 -5.54 11.10 11.33
CA LYS A 152 -4.38 11.88 11.76
C LYS A 152 -3.22 11.66 10.79
N PRO A 153 -2.87 12.65 9.95
CA PRO A 153 -1.79 12.48 8.97
C PRO A 153 -0.40 12.59 9.62
N GLU A 154 -0.27 13.14 10.82
CA GLU A 154 1.03 13.44 11.42
C GLU A 154 1.91 12.19 11.63
N PRO A 155 1.40 11.05 12.13
CA PRO A 155 2.18 9.82 12.22
C PRO A 155 2.55 9.28 10.84
N LEU A 156 1.68 9.43 9.84
CA LEU A 156 1.92 8.95 8.47
C LEU A 156 3.03 9.75 7.77
N LYS A 157 3.10 11.06 8.05
CA LYS A 157 4.18 11.93 7.54
C LYS A 157 5.58 11.51 8.02
N GLN A 158 5.68 10.78 9.13
CA GLN A 158 6.96 10.24 9.60
C GLN A 158 7.45 9.07 8.73
N LEU A 159 6.50 8.32 8.16
CA LEU A 159 6.76 7.19 7.27
C LEU A 159 7.03 7.66 5.83
N THR A 160 6.20 8.56 5.29
CA THR A 160 6.30 9.05 3.92
C THR A 160 5.79 10.48 3.74
N GLU A 161 6.31 11.20 2.74
CA GLU A 161 5.77 12.50 2.30
C GLU A 161 4.55 12.37 1.37
N GLN A 162 4.24 11.15 0.93
CA GLN A 162 3.11 10.83 0.05
C GLN A 162 1.89 10.44 0.91
N VAL A 163 1.39 11.41 1.67
CA VAL A 163 0.19 11.26 2.50
C VAL A 163 -1.01 11.90 1.81
N TYR A 164 -2.05 11.11 1.62
CA TYR A 164 -3.30 11.52 0.98
C TYR A 164 -4.47 11.35 1.94
N MET A 165 -5.32 12.38 2.04
CA MET A 165 -6.57 12.28 2.79
C MET A 165 -7.64 11.65 1.90
N LEU A 166 -8.42 10.74 2.49
CA LEU A 166 -9.56 10.10 1.86
C LEU A 166 -10.89 10.70 2.34
N ASP A 167 -10.83 11.80 3.11
CA ASP A 167 -11.93 12.43 3.87
C ASP A 167 -13.13 12.87 3.01
N THR A 168 -12.94 13.03 1.70
CA THR A 168 -13.91 13.68 0.79
C THR A 168 -14.25 12.83 -0.44
N ILE A 169 -13.89 11.56 -0.44
CA ILE A 169 -13.79 10.82 -1.68
C ILE A 169 -14.83 9.70 -1.71
N ASP A 170 -15.83 9.88 -2.56
CA ASP A 170 -16.71 8.81 -2.98
C ASP A 170 -15.88 7.64 -3.54
N SER A 171 -16.49 6.46 -3.61
CA SER A 171 -15.90 5.29 -4.29
C SER A 171 -15.25 5.61 -5.66
N SER A 172 -15.65 6.70 -6.32
CA SER A 172 -15.10 7.20 -7.57
C SER A 172 -13.69 7.78 -7.44
N SER A 173 -13.37 8.69 -6.51
CA SER A 173 -12.00 9.20 -6.42
C SER A 173 -11.03 8.20 -5.79
N PHE A 174 -11.53 7.23 -5.01
CA PHE A 174 -10.73 6.09 -4.54
C PHE A 174 -10.34 5.23 -5.75
N LYS A 175 -11.30 4.94 -6.64
CA LYS A 175 -11.03 4.28 -7.92
C LYS A 175 -10.08 5.10 -8.81
N GLN A 176 -10.20 6.43 -8.85
CA GLN A 176 -9.27 7.28 -9.62
C GLN A 176 -7.86 7.28 -9.04
N PHE A 177 -7.72 7.33 -7.72
CA PHE A 177 -6.43 7.22 -7.02
C PHE A 177 -5.76 5.88 -7.33
N PHE A 178 -6.51 4.78 -7.21
CA PHE A 178 -5.97 3.46 -7.51
C PHE A 178 -5.69 3.24 -8.99
N LYS A 179 -6.49 3.82 -9.88
CA LYS A 179 -6.20 3.88 -11.32
C LYS A 179 -4.94 4.70 -11.60
N TRP A 180 -4.73 5.79 -10.88
CA TRP A 180 -3.53 6.60 -10.96
C TRP A 180 -2.30 5.82 -10.46
N VAL A 181 -2.40 5.13 -9.33
CA VAL A 181 -1.37 4.20 -8.82
C VAL A 181 -1.04 3.14 -9.89
N SER A 182 -2.08 2.53 -10.48
CA SER A 182 -1.93 1.51 -11.53
C SER A 182 -1.24 2.07 -12.78
N THR A 183 -1.58 3.29 -13.17
CA THR A 183 -0.93 3.99 -14.30
C THR A 183 0.52 4.34 -13.96
N SER A 184 0.78 4.73 -12.70
CA SER A 184 2.12 5.05 -12.21
C SER A 184 3.01 3.81 -12.17
N ILE A 185 2.45 2.65 -11.86
CA ILE A 185 3.09 1.35 -11.99
C ILE A 185 3.47 1.09 -13.46
N GLY A 186 2.54 1.31 -14.40
CA GLY A 186 2.80 1.16 -15.83
C GLY A 186 3.85 2.14 -16.40
N VAL A 187 3.93 3.37 -15.86
CA VAL A 187 4.84 4.44 -16.31
C VAL A 187 6.21 4.39 -15.61
N GLY A 188 6.26 4.14 -14.30
CA GLY A 188 7.48 3.99 -13.49
C GLY A 188 8.37 2.83 -13.94
N ASN A 189 7.81 1.94 -14.77
CA ASN A 189 8.50 0.86 -15.43
C ASN A 189 9.41 1.29 -16.61
N ARG A 190 9.46 2.57 -16.97
CA ARG A 190 10.26 3.08 -18.11
C ARG A 190 11.65 3.60 -17.77
N SER A 191 12.03 3.77 -16.51
CA SER A 191 13.31 4.42 -16.17
C SER A 191 14.28 3.48 -15.46
N ILE A 192 14.83 2.56 -16.25
CA ILE A 192 16.07 1.85 -15.92
C ILE A 192 17.23 2.79 -16.26
N GLY A 193 17.90 3.35 -15.25
CA GLY A 193 19.26 3.88 -15.42
C GLY A 193 19.51 5.37 -15.14
N SER A 194 18.50 6.15 -14.75
CA SER A 194 18.70 7.54 -14.32
C SER A 194 18.50 7.65 -12.81
N THR A 195 19.39 8.35 -12.13
CA THR A 195 19.30 8.77 -10.72
C THR A 195 18.19 9.81 -10.52
N GLU A 196 17.00 9.55 -11.06
CA GLU A 196 15.86 10.44 -10.98
C GLU A 196 14.74 9.69 -10.27
N ASP A 197 14.33 10.23 -9.13
CA ASP A 197 13.22 9.73 -8.32
C ASP A 197 12.01 9.42 -9.21
N LEU A 198 11.30 8.35 -8.85
CA LEU A 198 10.11 7.92 -9.55
C LEU A 198 9.03 9.01 -9.35
N VAL A 199 8.93 9.94 -10.30
CA VAL A 199 7.93 11.01 -10.27
C VAL A 199 6.59 10.38 -10.60
N LEU A 200 5.82 10.04 -9.56
CA LEU A 200 4.42 9.68 -9.74
C LEU A 200 3.71 10.86 -10.44
N PRO A 201 2.83 10.62 -11.43
CA PRO A 201 2.01 11.66 -12.04
C PRO A 201 1.31 12.49 -10.96
N PRO A 202 0.87 13.73 -11.23
CA PRO A 202 0.07 14.46 -10.24
C PRO A 202 -1.17 13.62 -9.85
N PRO A 203 -1.52 13.54 -8.56
CA PRO A 203 -2.72 12.83 -8.12
C PRO A 203 -3.97 13.48 -8.76
N PRO A 204 -5.09 12.74 -8.91
CA PRO A 204 -6.34 13.32 -9.37
C PRO A 204 -6.73 14.53 -8.50
N SER A 205 -7.35 15.56 -9.10
CA SER A 205 -7.75 16.81 -8.42
C SER A 205 -8.69 16.62 -7.24
N GLU A 206 -9.27 15.44 -7.09
CA GLU A 206 -10.17 15.03 -6.01
C GLU A 206 -9.40 14.48 -4.80
N VAL A 207 -8.10 14.17 -4.95
CA VAL A 207 -7.21 13.65 -3.90
C VAL A 207 -6.31 14.79 -3.41
N ASN A 208 -6.60 15.30 -2.22
CA ASN A 208 -5.77 16.36 -1.62
C ASN A 208 -4.53 15.75 -0.95
N ARG A 209 -3.35 16.10 -1.45
CA ARG A 209 -2.08 15.83 -0.76
C ARG A 209 -2.04 16.67 0.51
N VAL A 210 -1.73 16.05 1.65
CA VAL A 210 -1.49 16.80 2.89
C VAL A 210 -0.09 17.41 2.81
N CYS A 211 -0.02 18.68 2.43
CA CYS A 211 1.19 19.49 2.57
C CYS A 211 1.62 19.53 4.05
#